data_AF-A0A1C5U7M0-F1
#
_entry.id   AF-A0A1C5U7M0-F1
#
_cell.length_a   1.000
_cell.length_b   1.000
_cell.length_c   1.000
_cell.angle_alpha   90.00
_cell.angle_beta   90.00
_cell.angle_gamma   90.00
#
_symmetry.space_group_name_H-M   'P 1'
#
loop_
_entity.id
_entity.type
_entity.pdbx_description
1 polymer ?
#
loop_
_entity_poly.entity_id
_entity_poly.type
_entity_poly.pdbx_seq_one_letter_code
_entity_poly.pdbx_strand_id
1 'polypeptide(L)'
;MEGIRVAQRCIKNLNYNAENSIMEIHIGDRVAEIELVSKEDNKVVLTIDGKPFEADVVMAENGTCNILMDGRSANAQLIRRENGKSYKVNTHYSSFNVEIVDSQAKYLRMRKKGEAEQNDSIISPMPGKVVKIPVTVGQEMKAGDTVIVIEAMKMQSNYKVTSDCRIKEILVREGDNITGDQTLITLETID
;
A
#
# COMPACT_ATOMS: atom_id res chain seq x y z
N MET A 1 2.42 17.08 11.93
CA MET A 1 2.61 17.95 10.74
C MET A 1 4.02 17.90 10.18
N GLU A 2 5.07 17.59 10.96
CA GLU A 2 6.44 17.49 10.42
C GLU A 2 6.65 16.28 9.49
N GLY A 3 6.12 15.10 9.81
CA GLY A 3 6.24 13.92 8.92
C GLY A 3 5.48 14.02 7.59
N ILE A 4 4.51 14.94 7.48
CA ILE A 4 3.77 15.25 6.24
C ILE A 4 4.68 15.95 5.22
N ARG A 5 5.55 16.85 5.71
CA ARG A 5 6.56 17.56 4.91
C ARG A 5 7.61 16.60 4.36
N VAL A 6 7.84 15.49 5.04
CA VAL A 6 8.82 14.47 4.68
C VAL A 6 8.39 13.59 3.49
N ALA A 7 7.08 13.32 3.38
CA ALA A 7 6.48 12.56 2.28
C ALA A 7 6.82 13.12 0.90
N GLN A 8 6.98 14.44 0.83
CA GLN A 8 7.18 15.21 -0.41
C GLN A 8 8.46 14.83 -1.16
N ARG A 9 9.48 14.32 -0.47
CA ARG A 9 10.75 13.92 -1.10
C ARG A 9 10.82 12.46 -1.53
N CYS A 10 10.03 11.58 -0.93
CA CYS A 10 9.88 10.21 -1.40
C CYS A 10 9.50 10.18 -2.90
N ILE A 11 8.61 11.10 -3.28
CA ILE A 11 8.07 11.27 -4.64
C ILE A 11 9.09 11.84 -5.64
N LYS A 12 10.14 12.57 -5.20
CA LYS A 12 11.15 13.17 -6.11
C LYS A 12 12.34 12.24 -6.39
N ASN A 13 12.64 11.30 -5.48
CA ASN A 13 13.75 10.33 -5.62
C ASN A 13 13.31 8.93 -6.07
N LEU A 14 12.02 8.65 -6.05
CA LEU A 14 11.47 7.55 -6.81
C LEU A 14 11.33 8.06 -8.25
N ASN A 15 11.92 7.36 -9.22
CA ASN A 15 11.45 7.36 -10.61
C ASN A 15 10.01 6.78 -10.66
N TYR A 16 9.09 7.32 -9.86
CA TYR A 16 7.69 6.91 -9.81
C TYR A 16 6.94 7.78 -10.81
N ASN A 17 6.96 7.35 -12.06
CA ASN A 17 6.12 7.87 -13.13
C ASN A 17 4.69 7.35 -12.96
N ALA A 18 4.00 7.79 -11.92
CA ALA A 18 2.58 7.45 -11.76
C ALA A 18 1.86 8.57 -11.03
N GLU A 19 1.35 9.52 -11.82
CA GLU A 19 0.13 10.25 -11.48
C GLU A 19 -0.90 9.26 -10.87
N ASN A 20 -1.57 9.64 -9.79
CA ASN A 20 -2.51 8.80 -9.01
C ASN A 20 -1.93 7.61 -8.22
N SER A 21 -0.68 7.65 -7.78
CA SER A 21 -0.16 6.63 -6.85
C SER A 21 -0.55 6.92 -5.40
N ILE A 22 -1.35 6.02 -4.80
CA ILE A 22 -1.65 5.99 -3.36
C ILE A 22 -0.54 5.21 -2.64
N MET A 23 0.04 5.81 -1.60
CA MET A 23 1.07 5.23 -0.76
C MET A 23 0.70 5.36 0.71
N GLU A 24 1.15 4.41 1.53
CA GLU A 24 1.10 4.56 2.99
C GLU A 24 2.46 5.01 3.49
N ILE A 25 2.46 6.03 4.35
CA ILE A 25 3.65 6.49 5.05
C ILE A 25 3.49 6.22 6.53
N HIS A 26 4.44 5.44 7.06
CA HIS A 26 4.53 5.16 8.49
C HIS A 26 5.51 6.16 9.11
N ILE A 27 5.04 6.95 10.07
CA ILE A 27 5.82 7.98 10.81
C ILE A 27 5.70 7.65 12.30
N GLY A 28 6.69 6.94 12.84
CA GLY A 28 6.56 6.38 14.20
C GLY A 28 5.35 5.44 14.27
N ASP A 29 4.44 5.69 15.21
CA ASP A 29 3.20 4.90 15.38
C ASP A 29 2.05 5.35 14.47
N ARG A 30 2.20 6.47 13.74
CA ARG A 30 1.17 6.97 12.83
C ARG A 30 1.34 6.36 11.45
N VAL A 31 0.27 5.77 10.93
CA VAL A 31 0.11 5.46 9.50
C VAL A 31 -0.71 6.57 8.87
N ALA A 32 -0.26 7.09 7.72
CA ALA A 32 -0.99 8.07 6.94
C ALA A 32 -1.07 7.62 5.48
N GLU A 33 -2.26 7.71 4.89
CA GLU A 33 -2.44 7.49 3.45
C GLU A 33 -2.07 8.78 2.71
N ILE A 34 -1.25 8.68 1.67
CA ILE A 34 -0.78 9.82 0.89
C ILE A 34 -0.99 9.55 -0.59
N GLU A 35 -1.65 10.49 -1.25
CA GLU A 35 -1.84 10.50 -2.69
C GLU A 35 -1.13 11.72 -3.28
N LEU A 36 -0.32 11.51 -4.32
CA LEU A 36 0.20 12.64 -5.10
C LEU A 36 -0.86 13.06 -6.11
N VAL A 37 -1.39 14.27 -5.97
CA VAL A 37 -2.41 14.84 -6.86
C VAL A 37 -1.78 15.50 -8.08
N SER A 38 -0.77 16.35 -7.87
CA SER A 38 -0.05 16.99 -8.98
C SER A 38 1.34 17.47 -8.56
N LYS A 39 2.19 17.69 -9.56
CA LYS A 39 3.54 18.23 -9.37
C LYS A 39 3.95 19.06 -10.57
N GLU A 40 4.17 20.34 -10.34
CA GLU A 40 4.65 21.30 -11.33
C GLU A 40 5.86 22.03 -10.76
N ASP A 41 7.04 21.80 -11.36
CA ASP A 41 8.33 22.31 -10.90
C ASP A 41 8.62 22.00 -9.41
N ASN A 42 8.52 23.01 -8.55
CA ASN A 42 8.70 22.91 -7.11
C ASN A 42 7.39 22.75 -6.35
N LYS A 43 6.26 23.04 -7.01
CA LYS A 43 4.94 22.99 -6.41
C LYS A 43 4.42 21.55 -6.42
N VAL A 44 4.05 21.06 -5.26
CA VAL A 44 3.53 19.71 -5.05
C VAL A 44 2.18 19.80 -4.37
N VAL A 45 1.18 19.15 -4.95
CA VAL A 45 -0.15 18.97 -4.36
C VAL A 45 -0.33 17.49 -4.02
N LEU A 46 -0.68 17.21 -2.78
CA LEU A 46 -0.87 15.86 -2.28
C LEU A 46 -2.06 15.81 -1.31
N THR A 47 -2.71 14.67 -1.18
CA THR A 47 -3.65 14.43 -0.08
C THR A 47 -2.96 13.63 1.02
N ILE A 48 -3.32 13.89 2.28
CA ILE A 48 -2.94 13.07 3.42
C ILE A 48 -4.18 12.75 4.22
N ASP A 49 -4.48 11.47 4.36
CA ASP A 49 -5.73 10.98 4.96
C ASP A 49 -6.95 11.69 4.33
N GLY A 50 -6.93 11.84 3.00
CA GLY A 50 -7.95 12.53 2.20
C GLY A 50 -7.96 14.06 2.27
N LYS A 51 -7.09 14.69 3.08
CA LYS A 51 -7.01 16.17 3.18
C LYS A 51 -5.96 16.73 2.21
N PRO A 52 -6.30 17.72 1.36
CA PRO A 52 -5.33 18.28 0.42
C PRO A 52 -4.30 19.17 1.14
N PHE A 53 -3.06 19.09 0.66
CA PHE A 53 -1.93 19.91 1.07
C PHE A 53 -1.17 20.37 -0.17
N GLU A 54 -0.80 21.65 -0.17
CA GLU A 54 0.00 22.28 -1.21
C GLU A 54 1.31 22.77 -0.59
N ALA A 55 2.44 22.50 -1.24
CA ALA A 55 3.73 23.02 -0.80
C ALA A 55 4.68 23.28 -1.97
N ASP A 56 5.56 24.26 -1.77
CA ASP A 56 6.74 24.46 -2.59
C ASP A 56 7.95 23.76 -1.96
N VAL A 57 8.57 22.87 -2.72
CA VAL A 57 9.63 21.98 -2.24
C VAL A 57 10.89 22.18 -3.06
N VAL A 58 11.85 22.87 -2.45
CA VAL A 58 13.17 23.11 -3.05
C VAL A 58 14.19 22.17 -2.43
N MET A 59 14.95 21.50 -3.29
CA MET A 59 16.02 20.60 -2.89
C MET A 59 17.32 21.39 -2.74
N ALA A 60 18.00 21.18 -1.62
CA ALA A 60 19.37 21.61 -1.41
C ALA A 60 20.32 20.40 -1.46
N GLU A 61 21.61 20.66 -1.41
CA GLU A 61 22.64 19.62 -1.43
C GLU A 61 22.58 18.71 -0.19
N ASN A 62 23.23 17.55 -0.28
CA ASN A 62 23.41 16.58 0.81
C ASN A 62 22.11 16.10 1.45
N GLY A 63 21.05 16.09 0.67
CA GLY A 63 19.77 15.63 1.13
C GLY A 63 19.14 16.54 2.18
N THR A 64 19.29 17.85 2.02
CA THR A 64 18.47 18.85 2.72
C THR A 64 17.36 19.32 1.78
N CYS A 65 16.18 19.62 2.31
CA CYS A 65 15.11 20.26 1.55
C CYS A 65 14.46 21.38 2.35
N ASN A 66 14.06 22.42 1.64
CA ASN A 66 13.31 23.55 2.15
C ASN A 66 11.88 23.40 1.65
N ILE A 67 10.95 23.43 2.59
CA ILE A 67 9.54 23.18 2.35
C ILE A 67 8.79 24.42 2.79
N LEU A 68 8.12 25.07 1.84
CA LEU A 68 7.24 26.21 2.09
C LEU A 68 5.80 25.74 2.00
N MET A 69 5.07 25.84 3.10
CA MET A 69 3.68 25.42 3.21
C MET A 69 2.91 26.45 4.03
N ASP A 70 1.79 26.96 3.53
CA ASP A 70 0.97 27.99 4.19
C ASP A 70 1.79 29.23 4.63
N GLY A 71 2.74 29.66 3.81
CA GLY A 71 3.63 30.79 4.10
C GLY A 71 4.69 30.52 5.18
N ARG A 72 4.82 29.27 5.67
CA ARG A 72 5.84 28.89 6.66
C ARG A 72 6.89 27.99 6.02
N SER A 73 8.15 28.40 6.08
CA SER A 73 9.27 27.59 5.63
C SER A 73 9.73 26.63 6.75
N ALA A 74 10.16 25.43 6.35
CA ALA A 74 10.79 24.47 7.22
C ALA A 74 11.89 23.71 6.48
N ASN A 75 12.96 23.41 7.21
CA ASN A 75 14.08 22.63 6.69
C ASN A 75 14.00 21.20 7.23
N ALA A 76 14.21 20.24 6.33
CA ALA A 76 14.32 18.84 6.70
C ALA A 76 15.51 18.20 5.99
N GLN A 77 16.21 17.31 6.69
CA GLN A 77 17.25 16.47 6.12
C GLN A 77 16.73 15.03 6.01
N LEU A 78 16.82 14.43 4.83
CA LEU A 78 16.45 13.04 4.62
C LEU A 78 17.67 12.19 4.31
N ILE A 79 17.81 11.11 5.06
CA ILE A 79 18.86 10.11 4.96
C ILE A 79 18.20 8.78 4.56
N ARG A 80 18.49 8.30 3.35
CA ARG A 80 17.99 7.02 2.84
C ARG A 80 18.67 5.85 3.57
N ARG A 81 17.91 4.83 3.97
CA ARG A 81 18.42 3.59 4.57
C ARG A 81 18.60 2.49 3.51
N GLU A 82 19.31 1.42 3.86
CA GLU A 82 19.80 0.38 2.93
C GLU A 82 18.71 -0.30 2.09
N ASN A 83 17.50 -0.49 2.63
CA ASN A 83 16.39 -1.12 1.91
C ASN A 83 15.74 -0.24 0.82
N GLY A 84 16.18 1.02 0.68
CA GLY A 84 15.72 1.94 -0.34
C GLY A 84 14.30 2.51 -0.17
N LYS A 85 13.50 1.98 0.77
CA LYS A 85 12.12 2.39 1.09
C LYS A 85 11.96 3.03 2.48
N SER A 86 13.00 2.96 3.31
CA SER A 86 13.04 3.61 4.62
C SER A 86 13.97 4.82 4.64
N TYR A 87 13.57 5.86 5.34
CA TYR A 87 14.26 7.13 5.45
C TYR A 87 14.32 7.55 6.92
N LYS A 88 15.48 8.04 7.38
CA LYS A 88 15.55 8.84 8.61
C LYS A 88 15.43 10.29 8.23
N VAL A 89 14.52 11.00 8.88
CA VAL A 89 14.20 12.37 8.53
C VAL A 89 14.32 13.26 9.74
N ASN A 90 15.25 14.19 9.65
CA ASN A 90 15.60 15.11 10.71
C ASN A 90 14.98 16.47 10.36
N THR A 91 14.20 17.02 11.26
CA THR A 91 13.83 18.44 11.25
C THR A 91 14.69 19.18 12.27
N HIS A 92 14.44 20.48 12.44
CA HIS A 92 15.15 21.28 13.43
C HIS A 92 14.91 20.79 14.87
N TYR A 93 13.76 20.18 15.16
CA TYR A 93 13.35 19.82 16.53
C TYR A 93 13.21 18.32 16.77
N SER A 94 13.17 17.51 15.72
CA SER A 94 12.79 16.09 15.84
C SER A 94 13.41 15.23 14.74
N SER A 95 13.47 13.92 14.97
CA SER A 95 13.93 12.94 14.01
C SER A 95 12.91 11.81 13.93
N PHE A 96 12.47 11.48 12.71
CA PHE A 96 11.47 10.45 12.47
C PHE A 96 12.03 9.37 11.55
N ASN A 97 11.67 8.12 11.82
CA ASN A 97 11.80 7.08 10.82
C ASN A 97 10.54 7.09 9.97
N VAL A 98 10.75 7.14 8.66
CA VAL A 98 9.69 7.17 7.66
C VAL A 98 9.86 5.96 6.76
N GLU A 99 8.86 5.09 6.73
CA GLU A 99 8.80 3.98 5.78
C GLU A 99 7.73 4.29 4.75
N ILE A 100 8.11 4.20 3.47
CA ILE A 100 7.16 4.25 2.36
C ILE A 100 6.73 2.82 2.08
N VAL A 101 5.42 2.60 2.14
CA VAL A 101 4.79 1.37 1.69
C VAL A 101 4.03 1.73 0.41
N ASP A 102 4.62 1.34 -0.74
CA ASP A 102 3.90 1.41 -2.01
C ASP A 102 2.82 0.32 -2.08
N SER A 103 1.88 0.46 -3.03
CA SER A 103 0.74 -0.45 -3.19
C SER A 103 1.21 -1.91 -3.35
N GLN A 104 2.34 -2.13 -4.01
CA GLN A 104 2.95 -3.46 -4.13
C GLN A 104 3.50 -3.99 -2.80
N ALA A 105 4.18 -3.19 -2.00
CA ALA A 105 4.65 -3.61 -0.67
C ALA A 105 3.50 -3.88 0.29
N LYS A 106 2.43 -3.06 0.24
CA LYS A 106 1.18 -3.30 0.99
C LYS A 106 0.56 -4.63 0.59
N TYR A 107 0.47 -4.89 -0.72
CA TYR A 107 -0.01 -6.16 -1.26
C TYR A 107 0.77 -7.37 -0.73
N LEU A 108 2.11 -7.34 -0.81
CA LEU A 108 2.94 -8.43 -0.30
C LEU A 108 2.80 -8.63 1.21
N ARG A 109 2.68 -7.54 2.00
CA ARG A 109 2.50 -7.61 3.46
C ARG A 109 1.15 -8.21 3.82
N MET A 110 0.06 -7.76 3.21
CA MET A 110 -1.29 -8.28 3.47
C MET A 110 -1.41 -9.74 3.04
N ARG A 111 -0.80 -10.13 1.90
CA ARG A 111 -0.71 -11.54 1.50
C ARG A 111 -0.03 -12.40 2.56
N LYS A 112 1.13 -11.94 3.06
CA LYS A 112 1.90 -12.66 4.08
C LYS A 112 1.16 -12.75 5.43
N LYS A 113 0.34 -11.76 5.77
CA LYS A 113 -0.51 -11.79 6.97
C LYS A 113 -1.66 -12.82 6.83
N GLY A 114 -2.26 -12.94 5.64
CA GLY A 114 -3.26 -13.97 5.35
C GLY A 114 -2.69 -15.40 5.31
N GLU A 115 -1.37 -15.55 5.14
CA GLU A 115 -0.68 -16.84 5.20
C GLU A 115 -0.47 -17.38 6.63
N ALA A 116 -0.67 -16.56 7.69
CA ALA A 116 -0.33 -16.92 9.08
C ALA A 116 -1.45 -17.64 9.86
N GLU A 117 -2.71 -17.37 9.56
CA GLU A 117 -3.90 -18.02 10.16
C GLU A 117 -4.99 -18.16 9.11
N GLN A 118 -5.70 -19.30 9.10
CA GLN A 118 -6.85 -19.47 8.21
C GLN A 118 -8.01 -18.62 8.71
N ASN A 119 -8.45 -17.66 7.88
CA ASN A 119 -9.68 -16.92 8.10
C ASN A 119 -10.85 -17.64 7.42
N ASP A 120 -12.07 -17.41 7.90
CA ASP A 120 -13.31 -17.95 7.31
C ASP A 120 -13.65 -17.35 5.93
N SER A 121 -12.74 -16.58 5.35
CA SER A 121 -12.92 -15.98 4.03
C SER A 121 -11.60 -15.64 3.32
N ILE A 122 -11.71 -15.54 2.00
CA ILE A 122 -10.69 -15.02 1.09
C ILE A 122 -11.10 -13.62 0.69
N ILE A 123 -10.24 -12.65 1.00
CA ILE A 123 -10.46 -11.22 0.74
C ILE A 123 -9.35 -10.71 -0.17
N SER A 124 -9.69 -9.89 -1.18
CA SER A 124 -8.69 -9.17 -1.96
C SER A 124 -8.39 -7.82 -1.31
N PRO A 125 -7.14 -7.53 -0.91
CA PRO A 125 -6.78 -6.26 -0.29
C PRO A 125 -6.69 -5.11 -1.31
N MET A 126 -6.79 -5.39 -2.61
CA MET A 126 -6.66 -4.39 -3.67
C MET A 126 -7.66 -4.63 -4.79
N PRO A 127 -8.00 -3.57 -5.54
CA PRO A 127 -8.76 -3.71 -6.77
C PRO A 127 -8.04 -4.58 -7.81
N GLY A 128 -8.81 -5.30 -8.61
CA GLY A 128 -8.27 -6.23 -9.60
C GLY A 128 -9.37 -6.89 -10.42
N LYS A 129 -9.05 -8.06 -10.99
CA LYS A 129 -9.98 -8.85 -11.78
C LYS A 129 -9.86 -10.32 -11.43
N VAL A 130 -10.99 -11.02 -11.35
CA VAL A 130 -11.00 -12.48 -11.19
C VAL A 130 -10.56 -13.11 -12.51
N VAL A 131 -9.48 -13.88 -12.48
CA VAL A 131 -8.96 -14.60 -13.66
C VAL A 131 -9.52 -16.01 -13.72
N LYS A 132 -9.54 -16.71 -12.59
CA LYS A 132 -9.95 -18.12 -12.53
C LYS A 132 -10.44 -18.51 -11.15
N ILE A 133 -11.47 -19.37 -11.09
CA ILE A 133 -11.95 -19.99 -9.85
C ILE A 133 -11.90 -21.52 -10.02
N PRO A 134 -10.79 -22.18 -9.64
CA PRO A 134 -10.58 -23.61 -9.88
C PRO A 134 -11.30 -24.53 -8.86
N VAL A 135 -12.32 -24.03 -8.16
CA VAL A 135 -13.02 -24.75 -7.08
C VAL A 135 -14.53 -24.58 -7.20
N THR A 136 -15.27 -25.44 -6.50
CA THR A 136 -16.73 -25.41 -6.44
C THR A 136 -17.23 -25.31 -5.01
N VAL A 137 -18.45 -24.80 -4.81
CA VAL A 137 -19.10 -24.76 -3.49
C VAL A 137 -19.27 -26.17 -2.95
N GLY A 138 -18.94 -26.36 -1.67
CA GLY A 138 -18.96 -27.65 -0.99
C GLY A 138 -17.66 -28.46 -1.14
N GLN A 139 -16.73 -28.03 -1.98
CA GLN A 139 -15.45 -28.72 -2.17
C GLN A 139 -14.57 -28.61 -0.92
N GLU A 140 -13.98 -29.74 -0.51
CA GLU A 140 -12.95 -29.78 0.53
C GLU A 140 -11.59 -29.43 -0.07
N MET A 141 -10.83 -28.65 0.68
CA MET A 141 -9.52 -28.11 0.31
C MET A 141 -8.51 -28.48 1.39
N LYS A 142 -7.26 -28.72 0.98
CA LYS A 142 -6.13 -28.91 1.87
C LYS A 142 -5.30 -27.65 1.97
N ALA A 143 -4.62 -27.47 3.10
CA ALA A 143 -3.66 -26.38 3.28
C ALA A 143 -2.70 -26.28 2.07
N GLY A 144 -2.61 -25.09 1.48
CA GLY A 144 -1.80 -24.79 0.30
C GLY A 144 -2.54 -24.87 -1.04
N ASP A 145 -3.77 -25.39 -1.07
CA ASP A 145 -4.57 -25.45 -2.28
C ASP A 145 -5.02 -24.06 -2.73
N THR A 146 -5.06 -23.86 -4.05
CA THR A 146 -5.48 -22.59 -4.66
C THR A 146 -6.99 -22.58 -4.86
N VAL A 147 -7.64 -21.54 -4.37
CA VAL A 147 -9.10 -21.37 -4.43
C VAL A 147 -9.54 -20.30 -5.43
N ILE A 148 -8.71 -19.30 -5.69
CA ILE A 148 -8.99 -18.26 -6.69
C ILE A 148 -7.70 -17.65 -7.23
N VAL A 149 -7.72 -17.27 -8.50
CA VAL A 149 -6.65 -16.54 -9.17
C VAL A 149 -7.18 -15.17 -9.56
N ILE A 150 -6.48 -14.13 -9.14
CA ILE A 150 -6.81 -12.75 -9.49
C ILE A 150 -5.65 -12.09 -10.22
N GLU A 151 -5.96 -11.09 -11.04
CA GLU A 151 -5.00 -10.19 -11.66
C GLU A 151 -5.13 -8.80 -11.04
N ALA A 152 -4.02 -8.28 -10.53
CA ALA A 152 -3.91 -6.90 -10.07
C ALA A 152 -2.55 -6.35 -10.50
N MET A 153 -2.50 -5.08 -10.93
CA MET A 153 -1.27 -4.41 -11.34
C MET A 153 -0.44 -5.21 -12.39
N LYS A 154 -1.11 -5.84 -13.37
CA LYS A 154 -0.51 -6.71 -14.42
C LYS A 154 0.19 -7.97 -13.88
N MET A 155 -0.11 -8.37 -12.65
CA MET A 155 0.43 -9.56 -12.02
C MET A 155 -0.71 -10.48 -11.59
N GLN A 156 -0.63 -11.75 -11.95
CA GLN A 156 -1.56 -12.76 -11.47
C GLN A 156 -1.10 -13.30 -10.13
N SER A 157 -2.05 -13.66 -9.27
CA SER A 157 -1.76 -14.20 -7.95
C SER A 157 -2.77 -15.25 -7.54
N ASN A 158 -2.23 -16.34 -6.99
CA ASN A 158 -2.98 -17.48 -6.49
C ASN A 158 -3.27 -17.26 -5.00
N TYR A 159 -4.55 -17.21 -4.66
CA TYR A 159 -5.00 -17.18 -3.27
C TYR A 159 -5.24 -18.60 -2.82
N LYS A 160 -4.62 -18.94 -1.69
CA LYS A 160 -4.57 -20.29 -1.15
C LYS A 160 -5.19 -20.34 0.23
N VAL A 161 -5.68 -21.52 0.59
CA VAL A 161 -6.07 -21.82 1.98
C VAL A 161 -4.82 -22.19 2.78
N THR A 162 -4.78 -21.85 4.06
CA THR A 162 -3.72 -22.11 5.02
C THR A 162 -4.03 -23.27 5.97
N SER A 163 -5.29 -23.74 6.01
CA SER A 163 -5.70 -24.98 6.69
C SER A 163 -6.69 -25.79 5.86
N ASP A 164 -6.96 -27.01 6.32
CA ASP A 164 -8.02 -27.83 5.76
C ASP A 164 -9.38 -27.15 5.98
N CYS A 165 -10.20 -27.07 4.93
CA CYS A 165 -11.47 -26.36 4.97
C CYS A 165 -12.41 -26.80 3.84
N ARG A 166 -13.65 -26.32 3.87
CA ARG A 166 -14.66 -26.46 2.82
C ARG A 166 -15.00 -25.10 2.22
N ILE A 167 -15.18 -25.05 0.89
CA ILE A 167 -15.73 -23.88 0.21
C ILE A 167 -17.21 -23.71 0.61
N LYS A 168 -17.53 -22.66 1.34
CA LYS A 168 -18.91 -22.38 1.77
C LYS A 168 -19.71 -21.62 0.72
N GLU A 169 -19.15 -20.53 0.20
CA GLU A 169 -19.77 -19.70 -0.85
C GLU A 169 -18.71 -19.06 -1.74
N ILE A 170 -19.04 -18.89 -3.02
CA ILE A 170 -18.24 -18.15 -3.99
C ILE A 170 -19.05 -16.89 -4.37
N LEU A 171 -18.56 -15.72 -4.01
CA LEU A 171 -19.28 -14.43 -4.11
C LEU A 171 -18.99 -13.68 -5.42
N VAL A 172 -18.12 -14.22 -6.26
CA VAL A 172 -17.64 -13.60 -7.50
C VAL A 172 -17.61 -14.61 -8.65
N ARG A 173 -17.54 -14.11 -9.88
CA ARG A 173 -17.42 -14.92 -11.10
C ARG A 173 -16.11 -14.62 -11.83
N GLU A 174 -15.66 -15.56 -12.65
CA GLU A 174 -14.54 -15.31 -13.56
C GLU A 174 -14.85 -14.11 -14.46
N GLY A 175 -13.90 -13.19 -14.56
CA GLY A 175 -14.06 -11.94 -15.29
C GLY A 175 -14.56 -10.76 -14.46
N ASP A 176 -15.07 -10.97 -13.23
CA ASP A 176 -15.56 -9.88 -12.38
C ASP A 176 -14.44 -8.93 -11.96
N ASN A 177 -14.77 -7.65 -11.86
CA ASN A 177 -13.90 -6.65 -11.25
C ASN A 177 -14.00 -6.76 -9.73
N ILE A 178 -12.87 -6.58 -9.08
CA ILE A 178 -12.71 -6.67 -7.62
C ILE A 178 -12.42 -5.27 -7.09
N THR A 179 -13.04 -4.88 -5.98
CA THR A 179 -12.69 -3.68 -5.21
C THR A 179 -11.74 -4.03 -4.05
N GLY A 180 -11.03 -3.03 -3.51
CA GLY A 180 -10.22 -3.23 -2.31
C GLY A 180 -11.07 -3.73 -1.13
N ASP A 181 -10.50 -4.62 -0.34
CA ASP A 181 -11.09 -5.29 0.83
C ASP A 181 -12.40 -6.06 0.55
N GLN A 182 -12.63 -6.45 -0.71
CA GLN A 182 -13.80 -7.24 -1.10
C GLN A 182 -13.62 -8.72 -0.73
N THR A 183 -14.64 -9.29 -0.09
CA THR A 183 -14.74 -10.74 0.15
C THR A 183 -15.08 -11.47 -1.14
N LEU A 184 -14.30 -12.50 -1.49
CA LEU A 184 -14.43 -13.26 -2.72
C LEU A 184 -15.03 -14.66 -2.49
N ILE A 185 -14.57 -15.34 -1.45
CA ILE A 185 -14.98 -16.71 -1.10
C ILE A 185 -15.11 -16.78 0.41
N THR A 186 -16.14 -17.44 0.92
CA THR A 186 -16.22 -17.81 2.35
C THR A 186 -15.89 -19.28 2.53
N LEU A 187 -15.26 -19.61 3.65
CA LEU A 187 -14.73 -20.92 3.98
C LEU A 187 -15.35 -21.39 5.31
N GLU A 188 -15.37 -22.70 5.49
CA GLU A 188 -15.70 -23.35 6.76
C GLU A 188 -14.51 -24.27 7.10
N THR A 189 -13.80 -24.01 8.19
CA THR A 189 -12.69 -24.88 8.62
C THR A 189 -13.21 -26.26 8.99
N ILE A 190 -12.47 -27.29 8.59
CA ILE A 190 -12.77 -28.67 8.94
C ILE A 190 -11.66 -29.11 9.90
N ASP A 191 -12.05 -29.57 11.09
CA ASP A 191 -11.14 -30.19 12.07
C ASP A 191 -10.66 -31.58 11.61
#